data_AF-A0A087GF21-F1
#
_entry.id   AF-A0A087GF21-F1
#
_cell.length_a   1.000
_cell.length_b   1.000
_cell.length_c   1.000
_cell.angle_alpha   90.00
_cell.angle_beta   90.00
_cell.angle_gamma   90.00
#
_symmetry.space_group_name_H-M   'P 1'
#
loop_
_entity.id
_entity.type
_entity.pdbx_description
1 polymer ?
#
loop_
_entity_poly.entity_id
_entity_poly.type
_entity_poly.pdbx_seq_one_letter_code
_entity_poly.pdbx_strand_id
1 'polypeptide(L)'
;MAMSHIEPLLLLLTSLFFLPAFRVRGLDFQYCNGTGHDFGSITSVEADPEISFGPDDIKTVTITVNGYADIASKSRNWSLVQVISKVNNYEALIASYDPCQLIECPVKPGTKFLLSLSNVRYFPDVVFVNKYASKAQ
;
A
#
# COMPACT_ATOMS: atom_id res chain seq x y z
N MET A 1 -35.12 -15.94 44.64
CA MET A 1 -35.04 -15.21 43.36
C MET A 1 -33.61 -15.37 42.87
N ALA A 2 -33.39 -16.28 41.91
CA ALA A 2 -32.07 -16.53 41.35
C ALA A 2 -31.88 -15.57 40.16
N MET A 3 -31.07 -14.54 40.34
CA MET A 3 -30.69 -13.67 39.23
C MET A 3 -29.77 -14.46 38.29
N SER A 4 -30.24 -14.63 37.06
CA SER A 4 -29.53 -15.29 35.97
C SER A 4 -28.27 -14.49 35.60
N HIS A 5 -27.11 -15.00 36.01
CA HIS A 5 -25.78 -14.43 35.74
C HIS A 5 -25.31 -14.57 34.27
N ILE A 6 -26.20 -14.92 33.33
CA ILE A 6 -25.84 -15.30 31.96
C ILE A 6 -25.95 -14.13 30.96
N GLU A 7 -26.71 -13.08 31.29
CA GLU A 7 -26.92 -11.93 30.40
C GLU A 7 -25.69 -11.06 30.06
N PRO A 8 -24.73 -10.77 30.96
CA PRO A 8 -23.66 -9.83 30.63
C PRO A 8 -22.62 -10.40 29.64
N LEU A 9 -22.53 -11.72 29.50
CA LEU A 9 -21.60 -12.38 28.56
C LEU A 9 -22.09 -12.29 27.10
N LEU A 10 -23.40 -12.35 26.88
CA LEU A 10 -24.01 -12.25 25.55
C LEU A 10 -23.84 -10.85 24.92
N LEU A 11 -23.96 -9.79 25.74
CA LEU A 11 -23.73 -8.42 25.27
C LEU A 11 -22.28 -8.20 24.83
N LEU A 12 -21.30 -8.76 25.56
CA LEU A 12 -19.88 -8.66 25.20
C LEU A 12 -19.59 -9.38 23.87
N LEU A 13 -20.17 -10.57 23.66
CA LEU A 13 -20.06 -11.32 22.41
C LEU A 13 -20.66 -10.55 21.23
N THR A 14 -21.82 -9.92 21.38
CA THR A 14 -22.41 -9.11 20.29
C THR A 14 -21.55 -7.90 19.94
N SER A 15 -20.89 -7.24 20.91
CA SER A 15 -20.01 -6.10 20.66
C SER A 15 -18.76 -6.46 19.86
N LEU A 16 -18.24 -7.69 19.99
CA LEU A 16 -17.07 -8.16 19.23
C LEU A 16 -17.38 -8.33 17.74
N PHE A 17 -18.62 -8.64 17.37
CA PHE A 17 -19.05 -8.77 15.97
C PHE A 17 -19.29 -7.43 15.26
N PHE A 18 -19.42 -6.32 16.01
CA PHE A 18 -19.56 -4.97 15.44
C PHE A 18 -18.27 -4.17 15.39
N LEU A 19 -17.15 -4.71 15.88
CA LEU A 19 -15.86 -4.11 15.59
C LEU A 19 -15.62 -4.26 14.08
N PRO A 20 -15.35 -3.17 13.33
CA PRO A 20 -14.86 -3.23 11.95
C PRO A 20 -13.41 -3.76 11.99
N ALA A 21 -13.28 -5.00 12.42
CA ALA A 21 -12.01 -5.66 12.61
C ALA A 21 -11.50 -6.02 11.20
N PHE A 22 -10.43 -5.35 10.80
CA PHE A 22 -9.50 -5.81 9.76
C PHE A 22 -9.98 -5.82 8.31
N ARG A 23 -10.52 -4.71 7.80
CA ARG A 23 -10.64 -4.58 6.33
C ARG A 23 -9.36 -4.12 5.63
N VAL A 24 -8.29 -3.74 6.35
CA VAL A 24 -7.00 -3.45 5.70
C VAL A 24 -6.37 -4.76 5.24
N ARG A 25 -6.30 -4.95 3.92
CA ARG A 25 -5.68 -6.15 3.33
C ARG A 25 -4.18 -5.88 3.17
N GLY A 26 -3.39 -6.44 4.07
CA GLY A 26 -1.95 -6.53 3.88
C GLY A 26 -1.65 -7.33 2.62
N LEU A 27 -0.82 -6.78 1.75
CA LEU A 27 -0.41 -7.41 0.51
C LEU A 27 0.98 -8.03 0.71
N ASP A 28 1.14 -9.27 0.26
CA ASP A 28 2.46 -9.87 0.16
C ASP A 28 3.28 -9.07 -0.86
N PHE A 29 4.46 -8.62 -0.44
CA PHE A 29 5.35 -7.87 -1.31
C PHE A 29 6.78 -8.40 -1.21
N GLN A 30 7.50 -8.31 -2.32
CA GLN A 30 8.92 -8.63 -2.38
C GLN A 30 9.61 -7.66 -3.34
N TYR A 31 10.86 -7.33 -3.05
CA TYR A 31 11.68 -6.55 -3.96
C TYR A 31 12.05 -7.36 -5.20
N CYS A 32 11.89 -6.76 -6.38
CA CYS A 32 12.23 -7.41 -7.64
C CYS A 32 13.73 -7.74 -7.77
N ASN A 33 14.60 -6.96 -7.11
CA ASN A 33 16.04 -7.19 -7.08
C ASN A 33 16.50 -8.01 -5.86
N GLY A 34 15.58 -8.44 -4.99
CA GLY A 34 15.87 -9.21 -3.79
C GLY A 34 16.56 -8.45 -2.64
N THR A 35 17.16 -7.29 -2.90
CA THR A 35 18.04 -6.58 -1.94
C THR A 35 17.49 -5.25 -1.43
N GLY A 36 16.35 -4.77 -1.93
CA GLY A 36 15.81 -3.45 -1.57
C GLY A 36 16.33 -2.33 -2.45
N HIS A 37 16.07 -1.07 -2.07
CA HIS A 37 16.41 0.08 -2.91
C HIS A 37 17.28 1.12 -2.17
N ASP A 38 18.10 1.84 -2.93
CA ASP A 38 19.04 2.86 -2.42
C ASP A 38 18.34 4.10 -1.80
N PHE A 39 17.03 4.25 -1.96
CA PHE A 39 16.26 5.33 -1.34
C PHE A 39 15.71 4.96 0.04
N GLY A 40 15.64 3.67 0.37
CA GLY A 40 14.95 3.23 1.57
C GLY A 40 14.44 1.79 1.52
N SER A 41 13.91 1.36 2.65
CA SER A 41 13.25 0.07 2.81
C SER A 41 11.74 0.24 2.94
N ILE A 42 11.00 -0.45 2.08
CA ILE A 42 9.57 -0.72 2.20
C ILE A 42 9.37 -1.80 3.28
N THR A 43 8.40 -1.54 4.15
CA THR A 43 8.06 -2.36 5.33
C THR A 43 6.67 -2.98 5.22
N SER A 44 5.71 -2.27 4.62
CA SER A 44 4.41 -2.83 4.29
C SER A 44 3.82 -2.18 3.05
N VAL A 45 2.99 -2.95 2.35
CA VAL A 45 2.11 -2.47 1.29
C VAL A 45 0.70 -2.91 1.66
N GLU A 46 -0.22 -1.96 1.68
CA GLU A 46 -1.60 -2.17 2.14
C GLU A 46 -2.55 -1.65 1.07
N ALA A 47 -3.61 -2.39 0.77
CA ALA A 47 -4.68 -1.92 -0.09
C ALA A 47 -5.91 -1.58 0.75
N ASP A 48 -6.48 -0.40 0.48
CA ASP A 48 -7.75 -0.01 1.05
C ASP A 48 -8.87 -0.86 0.44
N PRO A 49 -9.69 -1.53 1.26
CA PRO A 49 -10.88 -2.28 0.84
C PRO A 49 -11.96 -1.40 0.21
N GLU A 50 -11.92 -0.09 0.41
CA GLU A 50 -12.89 0.84 -0.18
C GLU A 50 -12.67 0.92 -1.69
N ILE A 51 -13.42 0.07 -2.39
CA ILE A 51 -13.50 0.11 -3.85
C ILE A 51 -14.34 1.33 -4.22
N SER A 52 -13.69 2.36 -4.74
CA SER A 52 -14.37 3.49 -5.37
C SER A 52 -14.69 3.16 -6.83
N PHE A 53 -15.81 3.68 -7.31
CA PHE A 53 -16.13 3.66 -8.74
C PHE A 53 -15.49 4.89 -9.38
N GLY A 54 -14.56 4.65 -10.29
CA GLY A 54 -14.01 5.70 -11.15
C GLY A 54 -15.06 6.21 -12.15
N PRO A 55 -14.72 7.24 -12.95
CA PRO A 55 -15.64 7.87 -13.91
C PRO A 55 -16.22 6.92 -14.98
N ASP A 56 -15.62 5.74 -15.16
CA ASP A 56 -16.00 4.74 -16.17
C ASP A 56 -16.50 3.41 -15.57
N ASP A 57 -17.09 3.42 -14.36
CA ASP A 57 -17.46 2.21 -13.58
C ASP A 57 -16.27 1.28 -13.23
N ILE A 58 -15.05 1.76 -13.43
CA ILE A 58 -13.83 1.01 -13.11
C ILE A 58 -13.62 1.02 -11.60
N LYS A 59 -13.51 -0.17 -11.01
CA LYS A 59 -13.14 -0.35 -9.61
C LYS A 59 -11.72 0.14 -9.38
N THR A 60 -11.56 1.11 -8.50
CA THR A 60 -10.25 1.60 -8.07
C THR A 60 -10.05 1.39 -6.57
N VAL A 61 -8.80 1.26 -6.17
CA VAL A 61 -8.37 1.14 -4.77
C VAL A 61 -7.27 2.15 -4.47
N THR A 62 -7.14 2.48 -3.19
CA THR A 62 -5.99 3.23 -2.69
C THR A 62 -4.95 2.26 -2.15
N ILE A 63 -3.69 2.47 -2.49
CA ILE A 63 -2.58 1.64 -2.03
C ILE A 63 -1.66 2.48 -1.18
N THR A 64 -1.41 2.01 0.03
CA THR A 64 -0.48 2.65 0.96
C THR A 64 0.83 1.87 0.98
N VAL A 65 1.94 2.57 0.72
CA VAL A 65 3.30 2.01 0.81
C VAL A 65 3.99 2.66 2.00
N ASN A 66 4.36 1.85 2.99
CA ASN A 66 5.05 2.29 4.20
C ASN A 66 6.51 1.90 4.15
N GLY A 67 7.41 2.81 4.53
CA GLY A 67 8.83 2.51 4.59
C GLY A 67 9.67 3.52 5.36
N TYR A 68 10.98 3.31 5.33
CA TYR A 68 11.99 4.20 5.91
C TYR A 68 12.94 4.70 4.85
N ALA A 69 13.18 6.00 4.82
CA ALA A 69 14.19 6.59 3.94
C ALA A 69 15.59 6.17 4.43
N ASP A 70 16.43 5.69 3.53
CA ASP A 70 17.78 5.26 3.89
C ASP A 70 18.63 6.46 4.36
N ILE A 71 19.36 6.25 5.46
CA ILE A 71 20.27 7.21 6.06
C ILE A 71 21.47 7.45 5.14
N ALA A 72 21.89 6.43 4.38
CA ALA A 72 23.01 6.49 3.46
C ALA A 72 22.63 7.02 2.07
N SER A 73 21.33 7.23 1.79
CA SER A 73 20.88 7.67 0.50
C SER A 73 21.40 9.07 0.17
N LYS A 74 22.24 9.16 -0.87
CA LYS A 74 22.64 10.44 -1.48
C LYS A 74 21.61 10.94 -2.49
N SER A 75 20.56 10.15 -2.75
CA SER A 75 19.56 10.46 -3.75
C SER A 75 18.64 11.58 -3.25
N ARG A 76 18.80 12.78 -3.80
CA ARG A 76 17.91 13.91 -3.52
C ARG A 76 16.55 13.78 -4.20
N ASN A 77 16.46 12.95 -5.25
CA ASN A 77 15.30 12.85 -6.11
C ASN A 77 14.82 11.41 -6.16
N TRP A 78 13.63 11.17 -5.66
CA TRP A 78 12.96 9.89 -5.85
C TRP A 78 12.54 9.78 -7.31
N SER A 79 12.71 8.60 -7.91
CA SER A 79 12.17 8.31 -9.24
C SER A 79 10.68 8.01 -9.15
N LEU A 80 10.00 7.98 -10.30
CA LEU A 80 8.56 7.69 -10.38
C LEU A 80 8.25 6.31 -9.79
N VAL A 81 7.21 6.23 -8.97
CA VAL A 81 6.64 4.96 -8.50
C VAL A 81 5.67 4.46 -9.54
N GLN A 82 5.97 3.31 -10.13
CA GLN A 82 5.12 2.68 -11.14
C GLN A 82 4.35 1.52 -10.53
N VAL A 83 3.05 1.48 -10.79
CA VAL A 83 2.19 0.34 -10.48
C VAL A 83 1.97 -0.42 -11.77
N ILE A 84 2.49 -1.65 -11.82
CA ILE A 84 2.38 -2.54 -12.97
C ILE A 84 1.47 -3.70 -12.57
N SER A 85 0.60 -4.13 -13.47
CA SER A 85 -0.12 -5.39 -13.35
C SER A 85 0.59 -6.43 -14.19
N LYS A 86 0.83 -7.60 -13.61
CA LYS A 86 1.41 -8.74 -14.30
C LYS A 86 0.41 -9.90 -14.28
N VAL A 87 -0.10 -10.24 -15.45
CA VAL A 87 -0.97 -11.40 -15.65
C VAL A 87 -0.28 -12.31 -16.64
N ASN A 88 0.13 -13.50 -16.19
CA ASN A 88 0.99 -14.41 -16.95
C ASN A 88 2.30 -13.73 -17.40
N ASN A 89 2.57 -13.70 -18.71
CA ASN A 89 3.74 -13.06 -19.31
C ASN A 89 3.48 -11.62 -19.79
N TYR A 90 2.28 -11.08 -19.52
CA TYR A 90 1.92 -9.72 -19.91
C TYR A 90 2.09 -8.78 -18.72
N GLU A 91 2.85 -7.71 -18.93
CA GLU A 91 3.02 -6.61 -17.99
C GLU A 91 2.37 -5.36 -18.57
N ALA A 92 1.49 -4.73 -17.80
CA ALA A 92 0.84 -3.48 -18.18
C ALA A 92 1.06 -2.43 -17.11
N LEU A 93 1.50 -1.23 -17.50
CA LEU A 93 1.56 -0.08 -16.61
C LEU A 93 0.13 0.36 -16.28
N ILE A 94 -0.23 0.33 -15.00
CA ILE A 94 -1.56 0.73 -14.51
C ILE A 94 -1.57 2.20 -14.14
N ALA A 95 -0.55 2.64 -13.41
CA ALA A 95 -0.41 4.01 -12.93
C ALA A 95 1.06 4.36 -12.67
N SER A 96 1.36 5.65 -12.68
CA SER A 96 2.68 6.20 -12.35
C SER A 96 2.49 7.43 -11.47
N TYR A 97 3.27 7.50 -10.39
CA TYR A 97 3.17 8.57 -9.40
C TYR A 97 4.54 9.20 -9.21
N ASP A 98 4.56 10.52 -9.09
CA ASP A 98 5.72 11.25 -8.58
C ASP A 98 5.65 11.26 -7.04
N PRO A 99 6.59 10.62 -6.33
CA PRO A 99 6.58 10.62 -4.87
C PRO A 99 6.59 12.02 -4.27
N CYS A 100 7.23 12.98 -4.92
CA CYS A 100 7.31 14.35 -4.42
C CYS A 100 6.01 15.14 -4.58
N GLN A 101 5.02 14.60 -5.29
CA GLN A 101 3.66 15.14 -5.29
C GLN A 101 2.79 14.53 -4.17
N LEU A 102 3.23 13.40 -3.60
CA LEU A 102 2.49 12.67 -2.56
C LEU A 102 3.01 13.01 -1.16
N ILE A 103 4.29 13.33 -1.02
CA ILE A 103 4.95 13.68 0.24
C ILE A 103 5.90 14.87 0.04
N GLU A 104 6.30 15.48 1.15
CA GLU A 104 7.26 16.59 1.13
C GLU A 104 8.66 16.09 0.74
N CYS A 105 9.24 16.70 -0.30
CA CYS A 105 10.58 16.41 -0.79
C CYS A 105 11.55 17.57 -0.50
N PRO A 106 12.83 17.28 -0.21
CA PRO A 106 13.44 15.95 -0.12
C PRO A 106 13.06 15.23 1.17
N VAL A 107 12.83 13.91 1.10
CA VAL A 107 12.52 13.11 2.29
C VAL A 107 13.71 13.09 3.24
N LYS A 108 13.46 13.40 4.51
CA LYS A 108 14.51 13.41 5.53
C LYS A 108 15.10 12.00 5.72
N PRO A 109 16.44 11.81 5.63
CA PRO A 109 17.06 10.50 5.84
C PRO A 109 16.74 9.91 7.21
N GLY A 110 16.54 8.59 7.28
CA GLY A 110 16.23 7.86 8.51
C GLY A 110 14.80 8.07 9.04
N THR A 111 13.94 8.76 8.30
CA THR A 111 12.55 8.98 8.70
C THR A 111 11.59 8.01 8.01
N LYS A 112 10.45 7.77 8.67
CA LYS A 112 9.36 6.99 8.07
C LYS A 112 8.68 7.83 6.99
N PHE A 113 8.40 7.21 5.84
CA PHE A 113 7.56 7.77 4.80
C PHE A 113 6.31 6.91 4.59
N LEU A 114 5.26 7.55 4.09
CA LEU A 114 4.00 6.92 3.70
C LEU A 114 3.60 7.49 2.35
N LEU A 115 3.54 6.64 1.33
CA LEU A 115 3.02 7.01 0.02
C LEU A 115 1.61 6.46 -0.14
N SER A 116 0.65 7.35 -0.43
CA SER A 116 -0.72 6.98 -0.74
C SER A 116 -0.95 7.09 -2.24
N LEU A 117 -1.09 5.94 -2.91
CA LEU A 117 -1.33 5.82 -4.34
C LEU A 117 -2.84 5.66 -4.58
N SER A 118 -3.53 6.77 -4.81
CA SER A 118 -4.98 6.77 -5.06
C SER A 118 -5.31 6.41 -6.52
N ASN A 119 -6.53 5.92 -6.75
CA ASN A 119 -7.09 5.62 -8.07
C ASN A 119 -6.34 4.51 -8.84
N VAL A 120 -5.77 3.54 -8.13
CA VAL A 120 -5.17 2.36 -8.76
C VAL A 120 -6.28 1.44 -9.23
N ARG A 121 -6.32 1.10 -10.52
CA ARG A 121 -7.31 0.15 -11.04
C ARG A 121 -7.16 -1.21 -10.38
N TYR A 122 -8.26 -1.70 -9.81
CA TYR A 122 -8.30 -2.98 -9.10
C TYR A 122 -8.44 -4.13 -10.10
N PHE A 123 -7.49 -5.05 -10.08
CA PHE A 123 -7.64 -6.37 -10.69
C PHE A 123 -7.49 -7.43 -9.58
N PRO A 124 -8.22 -8.54 -9.63
CA PRO A 124 -8.08 -9.61 -8.63
C PRO A 124 -6.67 -10.22 -8.60
N ASP A 125 -5.89 -10.11 -9.68
CA ASP A 125 -4.56 -10.70 -9.86
C ASP A 125 -3.41 -9.66 -9.95
N VAL A 126 -3.52 -8.49 -9.29
CA VAL A 126 -2.44 -7.48 -9.36
C VAL A 126 -1.21 -7.93 -8.57
N VAL A 127 -0.08 -8.11 -9.27
CA VAL A 127 1.26 -8.21 -8.69
C VAL A 127 1.90 -6.84 -8.68
N PHE A 128 2.26 -6.30 -7.52
CA PHE A 128 2.92 -5.00 -7.39
C PHE A 128 4.39 -5.11 -7.75
N VAL A 129 4.75 -4.62 -8.92
CA VAL A 129 6.16 -4.53 -9.36
C VAL A 129 6.59 -3.07 -9.27
N ASN A 130 7.45 -2.77 -8.30
CA ASN A 130 8.13 -1.48 -8.26
C ASN A 130 9.29 -1.50 -9.25
N LYS A 131 9.03 -1.13 -10.52
CA LYS A 131 10.07 -0.93 -11.53
C LYS A 131 10.48 0.53 -11.52
N TYR A 132 11.66 0.83 -10.97
CA TYR A 132 12.31 2.11 -11.22
C TYR A 132 13.19 2.01 -12.46
N ALA A 133 12.87 2.84 -13.46
CA ALA A 133 13.81 3.15 -14.53
C ALA A 133 14.97 3.96 -13.92
N SER A 134 16.07 3.27 -13.62
CA SER A 134 17.38 3.91 -13.53
C SER A 134 17.67 4.53 -14.89
N LYS A 135 17.47 5.84 -15.04
CA LYS A 135 18.17 6.58 -16.10
C LYS A 135 19.63 6.63 -15.68
N ALA A 136 20.40 5.65 -16.16
CA ALA A 136 21.83 5.78 -16.27
C ALA A 136 22.12 6.77 -17.41
N GLN A 137 23.13 7.63 -17.18
CA GLN A 137 23.70 8.69 -18.01
C GLN A 137 23.12 10.09 -17.80
#